data_AF-A0A679JQ20-F1
#
_entry.id   AF-A0A679JQ20-F1
#
_cell.length_a   1.000
_cell.length_b   1.000
_cell.length_c   1.000
_cell.angle_alpha   90.00
_cell.angle_beta   90.00
_cell.angle_gamma   90.00
#
_symmetry.space_group_name_H-M   'P 1'
#
loop_
_entity.id
_entity.type
_entity.pdbx_description
1 polymer ?
#
loop_
_entity_poly.entity_id
_entity_poly.type
_entity_poly.pdbx_seq_one_letter_code
_entity_poly.pdbx_strand_id
1 'polypeptide(L)'
;MSWHWRTRVYNKGWAAQVRTAAMKTIKIVQTIVISTAALTLFGTQGFAYSRKVKDACSSDYSSLCGKYKQGSSELRRCFESNRRVLSRDCIEALVDAGQVPARYLRQR
;
A
#
# COMPACT_ATOMS: atom_id res chain seq x y z
N MET A 1 8.57 -1.71 -36.38
CA MET A 1 8.97 -1.13 -35.07
C MET A 1 8.10 -1.72 -33.95
N SER A 2 8.80 -2.24 -32.94
CA SER A 2 8.40 -2.88 -31.67
C SER A 2 6.96 -2.72 -31.17
N TRP A 3 6.20 -3.81 -31.22
CA TRP A 3 5.03 -4.07 -30.38
C TRP A 3 5.32 -5.32 -29.53
N HIS A 4 5.82 -5.14 -28.31
CA HIS A 4 5.97 -6.25 -27.37
C HIS A 4 5.88 -5.76 -25.94
N TRP A 5 4.67 -5.74 -25.39
CA TRP A 5 4.36 -5.90 -23.96
C TRP A 5 2.89 -6.33 -23.79
N ARG A 6 2.62 -7.61 -24.05
CA ARG A 6 1.39 -8.30 -23.59
C ARG A 6 1.83 -9.61 -22.93
N THR A 7 1.30 -9.86 -21.73
CA THR A 7 1.43 -11.05 -20.88
C THR A 7 2.79 -11.37 -20.23
N ARG A 8 3.07 -10.74 -19.08
CA ARG A 8 3.87 -11.36 -18.02
C ARG A 8 3.09 -11.28 -16.70
N VAL A 9 1.93 -11.92 -16.70
CA VAL A 9 1.13 -12.16 -15.50
C VAL A 9 1.09 -13.68 -15.32
N TYR A 10 1.77 -14.12 -14.26
CA TYR A 10 1.48 -15.34 -13.50
C TYR A 10 1.75 -16.71 -14.16
N ASN A 11 3.02 -17.13 -14.19
CA ASN A 11 3.40 -18.50 -13.81
C ASN A 11 4.92 -18.61 -13.64
N LYS A 12 5.37 -19.36 -12.62
CA LYS A 12 6.63 -20.16 -12.50
C LYS A 12 7.07 -20.22 -11.04
N GLY A 13 6.93 -21.42 -10.48
CA GLY A 13 7.10 -21.73 -9.08
C GLY A 13 8.46 -21.36 -8.49
N TRP A 14 8.42 -20.94 -7.24
CA TRP A 14 9.52 -21.04 -6.31
C TRP A 14 8.99 -21.87 -5.15
N ALA A 15 9.04 -23.18 -5.35
CA ALA A 15 9.17 -24.14 -4.27
C ALA A 15 10.46 -23.78 -3.52
N ALA A 16 10.32 -23.05 -2.42
CA ALA A 16 11.37 -22.87 -1.44
C ALA A 16 10.85 -23.47 -0.14
N GLN A 17 11.10 -24.78 -0.04
CA GLN A 17 11.06 -25.54 1.19
C GLN A 17 11.64 -24.70 2.33
N VAL A 18 10.78 -24.31 3.27
CA VAL A 18 11.24 -23.94 4.61
C VAL A 18 11.91 -25.19 5.16
N ARG A 19 13.24 -25.16 5.16
CA ARG A 19 14.09 -26.17 5.78
C ARG A 19 13.61 -26.36 7.21
N THR A 20 12.97 -27.49 7.46
CA THR A 20 12.68 -28.02 8.78
C THR A 20 14.00 -28.19 9.52
N ALA A 21 14.39 -27.18 10.29
CA ALA A 21 15.44 -27.32 11.28
C ALA A 21 14.90 -28.22 12.39
N ALA A 22 15.39 -29.46 12.38
CA ALA A 22 15.16 -30.46 13.41
C ALA A 22 15.45 -29.89 14.80
N MET A 23 14.41 -29.55 15.56
CA MET A 23 14.47 -29.52 17.02
C MET A 23 13.75 -30.76 17.56
N LYS A 24 14.57 -31.81 17.70
CA LYS A 24 14.54 -32.87 18.70
C LYS A 24 13.14 -33.36 19.14
N THR A 25 12.83 -34.58 18.71
CA THR A 25 11.86 -35.49 19.33
C THR A 25 11.92 -35.43 20.86
N ILE A 26 10.95 -34.78 21.51
CA ILE A 26 10.76 -34.88 22.97
C ILE A 26 9.33 -35.31 23.23
N LYS A 27 9.29 -36.58 23.61
CA LYS A 27 8.22 -37.41 24.15
C LYS A 27 7.01 -36.70 24.77
N ILE A 28 5.85 -37.20 24.34
CA ILE A 28 4.77 -37.70 25.21
C ILE A 28 4.08 -36.65 26.07
N VAL A 29 2.86 -36.29 25.65
CA VAL A 29 1.64 -36.34 26.49
C VAL A 29 1.88 -35.93 27.95
N GLN A 30 2.39 -34.73 28.21
CA GLN A 30 2.25 -34.07 29.52
C GLN A 30 2.29 -32.57 29.31
N THR A 31 1.38 -31.88 30.02
CA THR A 31 1.26 -30.42 30.21
C THR A 31 0.36 -29.64 29.22
N ILE A 32 -0.95 -29.71 29.48
CA ILE A 32 -1.82 -28.58 29.87
C ILE A 32 -1.62 -27.24 29.11
N VAL A 33 -2.62 -26.91 28.27
CA VAL A 33 -3.07 -25.56 27.85
C VAL A 33 -2.10 -24.78 26.93
N ILE A 34 -2.66 -23.93 26.05
CA ILE A 34 -2.02 -23.01 25.07
C ILE A 34 -2.00 -23.62 23.63
N SER A 35 -2.69 -23.13 22.60
CA SER A 35 -3.51 -21.94 22.41
C SER A 35 -4.27 -22.03 21.07
N THR A 36 -5.56 -21.75 21.09
CA THR A 36 -6.44 -21.48 19.93
C THR A 36 -6.14 -20.10 19.31
N ALA A 37 -4.93 -19.88 18.79
CA ALA A 37 -4.52 -18.56 18.31
C ALA A 37 -3.84 -18.60 16.94
N ALA A 38 -4.60 -18.91 15.88
CA ALA A 38 -4.09 -18.89 14.50
C ALA A 38 -4.84 -17.92 13.55
N LEU A 39 -5.64 -16.97 14.06
CA LEU A 39 -6.54 -16.16 13.20
C LEU A 39 -6.39 -14.63 13.26
N THR A 40 -5.39 -14.05 13.94
CA THR A 40 -5.35 -12.58 14.14
C THR A 40 -4.34 -11.79 13.29
N LEU A 41 -3.73 -12.35 12.24
CA LEU A 41 -2.73 -11.63 11.43
C LEU A 41 -3.25 -10.97 10.14
N PHE A 42 -4.54 -10.63 10.05
CA PHE A 42 -5.06 -9.75 8.99
C PHE A 42 -5.16 -8.31 9.49
N GLY A 43 -4.01 -7.64 9.65
CA GLY A 43 -3.97 -6.21 9.94
C GLY A 43 -4.44 -5.38 8.74
N THR A 44 -5.44 -4.52 8.92
CA THR A 44 -5.84 -3.53 7.90
C THR A 44 -4.78 -2.44 7.83
N GLN A 45 -4.01 -2.41 6.74
CA GLN A 45 -3.02 -1.36 6.52
C GLN A 45 -3.75 -0.04 6.19
N GLY A 46 -3.93 0.82 7.18
CA GLY A 46 -4.44 2.18 6.98
C GLY A 46 -3.35 3.06 6.34
N PHE A 47 -3.62 3.59 5.15
CA PHE A 47 -2.68 4.47 4.44
C PHE A 47 -2.75 5.90 4.99
N ALA A 48 -2.04 6.17 6.07
CA ALA A 48 -1.88 7.54 6.56
C ALA A 48 -0.92 8.33 5.65
N TYR A 49 -1.34 9.50 5.17
CA TYR A 49 -0.44 10.42 4.48
C TYR A 49 0.62 10.99 5.44
N SER A 50 1.85 11.14 4.92
CA SER A 50 2.93 11.78 5.65
C SER A 50 2.64 13.26 5.89
N ARG A 51 3.34 13.86 6.86
CA ARG A 51 3.19 15.29 7.15
C ARG A 51 3.54 16.15 5.93
N LYS A 52 4.61 15.80 5.21
CA LYS A 52 5.00 16.46 3.94
C LYS A 52 3.84 16.51 2.94
N VAL A 53 3.12 15.39 2.76
CA VAL A 53 1.96 15.35 1.84
C VAL A 53 0.81 16.20 2.37
N LYS A 54 0.51 16.13 3.67
CA LYS A 54 -0.57 16.94 4.27
C LYS A 54 -0.33 18.44 4.12
N ASP A 55 0.91 18.87 4.34
CA ASP A 55 1.28 20.28 4.25
C ASP A 55 1.24 20.75 2.79
N ALA A 56 1.87 20.01 1.87
CA ALA A 56 1.89 20.35 0.44
C ALA A 56 0.50 20.34 -0.19
N CYS A 57 -0.37 19.42 0.21
CA CYS A 57 -1.72 19.28 -0.32
C CYS A 57 -2.79 20.03 0.48
N SER A 58 -2.43 20.87 1.46
CA SER A 58 -3.40 21.47 2.39
C SER A 58 -4.46 22.32 1.66
N SER A 59 -4.03 23.19 0.74
CA SER A 59 -4.94 24.05 -0.04
C SER A 59 -5.79 23.26 -1.04
N ASP A 60 -5.21 22.28 -1.73
CA ASP A 60 -5.95 21.40 -2.64
C ASP A 60 -6.98 20.55 -1.88
N TYR A 61 -6.60 20.07 -0.70
CA TYR A 61 -7.47 19.30 0.17
C TYR A 61 -8.68 20.13 0.59
N SER A 62 -8.47 21.32 1.16
CA SER A 62 -9.58 22.16 1.62
C SER A 62 -10.52 22.57 0.48
N SER A 63 -9.97 22.83 -0.71
CA SER A 63 -10.72 23.33 -1.87
C SER A 63 -11.47 22.23 -2.63
N LEU A 64 -10.90 21.02 -2.74
CA LEU A 64 -11.40 19.97 -3.63
C LEU A 64 -11.90 18.73 -2.88
N CYS A 65 -11.26 18.37 -1.76
CA CYS A 65 -11.38 17.05 -1.15
C CYS A 65 -11.74 17.06 0.35
N GLY A 66 -12.06 18.22 0.93
CA GLY A 66 -12.16 18.43 2.38
C GLY A 66 -13.24 17.61 3.09
N LYS A 67 -14.17 17.03 2.33
CA LYS A 67 -15.22 16.14 2.84
C LYS A 67 -14.72 14.73 3.20
N TYR A 68 -13.53 14.33 2.75
CA TYR A 68 -13.00 12.99 2.96
C TYR A 68 -11.98 12.96 4.09
N LYS A 69 -12.03 11.91 4.92
CA LYS A 69 -11.08 11.75 6.02
C LYS A 69 -9.64 11.63 5.50
N GLN A 70 -8.70 12.26 6.20
CA GLN A 70 -7.27 12.16 5.91
C GLN A 70 -6.80 10.69 5.91
N GLY A 71 -6.10 10.29 4.84
CA GLY A 71 -5.64 8.91 4.64
C GLY A 71 -6.74 7.89 4.25
N SER A 72 -7.96 8.35 3.95
CA SER A 72 -9.03 7.45 3.52
C SER A 72 -8.89 7.08 2.03
N SER A 73 -9.52 5.97 1.66
CA SER A 73 -9.52 5.51 0.27
C SER A 73 -10.24 6.51 -0.66
N GLU A 74 -11.25 7.18 -0.14
CA GLU A 74 -12.06 8.19 -0.82
C GLU A 74 -11.24 9.46 -1.07
N LEU A 75 -10.39 9.86 -0.12
CA LEU A 75 -9.46 10.97 -0.32
C LEU A 75 -8.43 10.66 -1.43
N ARG A 76 -7.87 9.45 -1.45
CA ARG A 76 -7.02 8.99 -2.57
C ARG A 76 -7.72 9.13 -3.92
N ARG A 77 -8.97 8.65 -4.01
CA ARG A 77 -9.78 8.74 -5.24
C ARG A 77 -10.06 10.20 -5.61
N CYS A 78 -10.30 11.06 -4.63
CA CYS A 78 -10.50 12.49 -4.88
C CYS A 78 -9.27 13.15 -5.53
N PHE A 79 -8.07 12.89 -5.01
CA PHE A 79 -6.83 13.38 -5.62
C PHE A 79 -6.62 12.81 -7.02
N GLU A 80 -6.91 11.52 -7.25
CA GLU A 80 -6.77 10.90 -8.57
C GLU A 80 -7.72 11.50 -9.62
N SER A 81 -8.96 11.78 -9.24
CA SER A 81 -9.96 12.42 -10.10
C SER A 81 -9.62 13.88 -10.41
N ASN A 82 -9.02 14.60 -9.45
CA ASN A 82 -8.67 16.02 -9.60
C ASN A 82 -7.21 16.25 -10.06
N ARG A 83 -6.47 15.21 -10.45
CA ARG A 83 -5.02 15.28 -10.72
C ARG A 83 -4.56 16.40 -11.67
N ARG A 84 -5.41 16.84 -12.59
CA ARG A 84 -5.06 17.93 -13.52
C ARG A 84 -5.14 19.32 -12.87
N VAL A 85 -5.94 19.44 -11.82
CA VAL A 85 -6.25 20.70 -11.12
C VAL A 85 -5.42 20.84 -9.84
N LEU A 86 -4.96 19.74 -9.25
CA LEU A 86 -4.09 19.78 -8.08
C LEU A 86 -2.85 20.65 -8.33
N SER A 87 -2.43 21.37 -7.30
CA SER A 87 -1.20 22.18 -7.31
C SER A 87 0.04 21.35 -7.62
N ARG A 88 1.08 22.01 -8.14
CA ARG A 88 2.31 21.31 -8.55
C ARG A 88 2.91 20.52 -7.40
N ASP A 89 3.10 21.21 -6.28
CA ASP A 89 3.73 20.73 -5.05
C ASP A 89 2.98 19.55 -4.45
N CYS A 90 1.64 19.55 -4.47
CA CYS A 90 0.86 18.42 -3.97
C CYS A 90 1.11 17.13 -4.75
N ILE A 91 1.14 17.18 -6.09
CA ILE A 91 1.42 15.98 -6.88
C ILE A 91 2.86 15.52 -6.72
N GLU A 92 3.82 16.44 -6.62
CA GLU A 92 5.22 16.08 -6.34
C GLU A 92 5.31 15.35 -5.00
N ALA A 93 4.69 15.87 -3.94
CA ALA A 93 4.65 15.21 -2.64
C ALA A 93 3.96 13.83 -2.69
N LEU A 94 2.87 13.68 -3.46
CA LEU A 94 2.19 12.40 -3.64
C LEU A 94 3.05 11.39 -4.41
N VAL A 95 3.83 11.83 -5.41
CA VAL A 95 4.75 10.98 -6.16
C VAL A 95 5.92 10.55 -5.27
N ASP A 96 6.55 11.50 -4.56
CA ASP A 96 7.64 11.24 -3.62
C ASP A 96 7.23 10.23 -2.54
N ALA A 97 6.00 10.34 -2.05
CA ALA A 97 5.44 9.46 -1.03
C ALA A 97 4.94 8.11 -1.58
N GLY A 98 5.11 7.84 -2.88
CA GLY A 98 4.66 6.60 -3.53
C GLY A 98 3.14 6.43 -3.59
N GLN A 99 2.38 7.51 -3.41
CA GLN A 99 0.91 7.48 -3.39
C GLN A 99 0.32 7.49 -4.80
N VAL A 100 1.01 8.14 -5.74
CA VAL A 100 0.62 8.21 -7.16
C VAL A 100 1.84 7.98 -8.05
N PRO A 101 1.64 7.52 -9.30
CA PRO A 101 2.76 7.23 -10.20
C PRO A 101 3.38 8.51 -10.77
N ALA A 102 4.70 8.49 -10.99
CA ALA A 102 5.48 9.63 -11.50
C ALA A 102 4.94 10.23 -12.83
N ARG A 103 4.20 9.45 -13.62
CA ARG A 103 3.56 9.91 -14.86
C ARG A 103 2.60 11.11 -14.65
N TYR A 104 2.10 11.33 -13.43
CA TYR A 104 1.21 12.47 -13.14
C TYR A 104 1.90 13.82 -13.30
N LEU A 105 3.21 13.89 -13.07
CA LEU A 105 3.99 15.12 -13.28
C LEU A 105 4.08 15.51 -14.77
N ARG A 106 4.02 14.53 -15.67
CA ARG A 106 4.12 14.73 -17.13
C ARG A 106 2.78 15.01 -17.81
N GLN A 107 1.67 14.67 -17.15
CA GLN A 107 0.32 14.66 -17.74
C GLN A 107 -0.53 15.88 -17.34
N ARG A 108 0.07 16.84 -16.63
CA ARG A 108 -0.64 18.01 -16.13
C ARG A 108 -0.84 19.03 -17.23
#